data_AF-A0AAT9SIX3-F1
#
_entry.id   AF-A0AAT9SIX3-F1
#
_cell.length_a   1.000
_cell.length_b   1.000
_cell.length_c   1.000
_cell.angle_alpha   90.00
_cell.angle_beta   90.00
_cell.angle_gamma   90.00
#
_symmetry.space_group_name_H-M   'P 1'
#
loop_
_entity.id
_entity.type
_entity.pdbx_description
1 polymer ?
#
loop_
_entity_poly.entity_id
_entity_poly.type
_entity_poly.pdbx_seq_one_letter_code
_entity_poly.pdbx_strand_id
1 'polypeptide(L)'
;MYPIPEIEAFLLCRTPDSWVQAALRNLDILLIDHANNEKKAAGAAFQFMFQYNDKFDLLSKMSRLAREELRHFEQVISIIRKRQIPMANISSARYAGALRKLVRNHNPYRLTDALIVGAIVEARSCERFAALVPHLDEELAKFYGGLLKSEARHFQDYLKLAYSYGDKADVDAKIEEIRLAERELIESPDEEFRFHSGVPAGVSAAA
;
A
#
# COMPACT_ATOMS: atom_id res chain seq x y z
N MET A 1 -4.51 -18.37 -7.63
CA MET A 1 -4.50 -17.53 -6.41
C MET A 1 -3.11 -17.65 -5.83
N TYR A 2 -2.42 -16.54 -5.56
CA TYR A 2 -1.20 -16.56 -4.75
C TYR A 2 -1.67 -16.32 -3.30
N PRO A 3 -2.10 -17.35 -2.56
CA PRO A 3 -2.54 -17.11 -1.20
C PRO A 3 -1.35 -16.58 -0.42
N ILE A 4 -1.54 -15.48 0.28
CA ILE A 4 -0.60 -14.98 1.28
C ILE A 4 -1.39 -15.03 2.59
N PRO A 5 -1.52 -16.22 3.22
CA PRO A 5 -2.46 -16.43 4.31
C PRO A 5 -2.24 -15.48 5.49
N GLU A 6 -0.99 -15.06 5.70
CA GLU A 6 -0.63 -14.06 6.70
C GLU A 6 -1.26 -12.70 6.43
N ILE A 7 -1.30 -12.24 5.16
CA ILE A 7 -1.91 -10.97 4.78
C ILE A 7 -3.43 -11.05 4.87
N GLU A 8 -4.03 -12.17 4.42
CA GLU A 8 -5.47 -12.38 4.53
C GLU A 8 -5.93 -12.45 6.00
N ALA A 9 -5.12 -13.01 6.89
CA ALA A 9 -5.39 -13.00 8.33
C ALA A 9 -5.14 -11.62 8.97
N PHE A 10 -4.20 -10.85 8.43
CA PHE A 10 -3.85 -9.52 8.94
C PHE A 10 -4.83 -8.44 8.49
N LEU A 11 -5.40 -8.47 7.29
CA LEU A 11 -6.40 -7.48 6.87
C LEU A 11 -7.81 -7.88 7.35
N LEU A 12 -8.68 -6.90 7.63
CA LEU A 12 -10.04 -7.18 8.13
C LEU A 12 -11.10 -7.31 7.02
N CYS A 13 -10.74 -7.01 5.78
CA CYS A 13 -11.60 -7.18 4.61
C CYS A 13 -10.76 -7.51 3.38
N ARG A 14 -11.38 -8.20 2.43
CA ARG A 14 -10.83 -8.38 1.08
C ARG A 14 -11.13 -7.15 0.24
N THR A 15 -10.37 -6.96 -0.83
CA THR A 15 -10.67 -5.94 -1.83
C THR A 15 -12.06 -6.19 -2.43
N PRO A 16 -12.97 -5.20 -2.42
CA PRO A 16 -14.30 -5.35 -3.01
C PRO A 16 -14.24 -5.61 -4.53
N ASP A 17 -15.08 -6.52 -5.03
CA ASP A 17 -15.16 -6.82 -6.47
C ASP A 17 -15.47 -5.57 -7.30
N SER A 18 -16.31 -4.67 -6.78
CA SER A 18 -16.64 -3.38 -7.39
C SER A 18 -15.41 -2.50 -7.62
N TRP A 19 -14.42 -2.56 -6.70
CA TRP A 19 -13.14 -1.89 -6.89
C TRP A 19 -12.30 -2.56 -7.99
N VAL A 20 -12.26 -3.90 -8.04
CA VAL A 20 -11.56 -4.64 -9.12
C VAL A 20 -12.16 -4.28 -10.48
N GLN A 21 -13.49 -4.27 -10.60
CA GLN A 21 -14.17 -3.89 -11.84
C GLN A 21 -13.88 -2.43 -12.24
N ALA A 22 -13.78 -1.52 -11.27
CA ALA A 22 -13.38 -0.14 -11.54
C ALA A 22 -11.92 -0.06 -12.01
N ALA A 23 -11.01 -0.84 -11.42
CA ALA A 23 -9.61 -0.90 -11.81
C ALA A 23 -9.41 -1.36 -13.25
N LEU A 24 -10.15 -2.39 -13.68
CA LEU A 24 -10.08 -2.90 -15.05
C LEU A 24 -10.58 -1.89 -16.09
N ARG A 25 -11.50 -0.98 -15.71
CA ARG A 25 -11.99 0.09 -16.58
C ARG A 25 -11.09 1.34 -16.59
N ASN A 26 -10.18 1.48 -15.63
CA ASN A 26 -9.36 2.68 -15.41
C ASN A 26 -7.87 2.30 -15.23
N LEU A 27 -7.35 1.40 -16.08
CA LEU A 27 -5.97 0.90 -15.97
C LEU A 27 -4.91 2.00 -16.11
N ASP A 28 -5.19 3.05 -16.86
CA ASP A 28 -4.34 4.23 -16.99
C ASP A 28 -4.20 4.97 -15.65
N ILE A 29 -5.31 5.27 -14.98
CA ILE A 29 -5.33 5.91 -13.66
C ILE A 29 -4.67 5.00 -12.63
N LEU A 30 -4.95 3.68 -12.67
CA LEU A 30 -4.35 2.69 -11.79
C LEU A 30 -2.82 2.71 -11.88
N LEU A 31 -2.26 2.65 -13.09
CA LEU A 31 -0.82 2.61 -13.30
C LEU A 31 -0.15 3.93 -12.90
N ILE A 32 -0.75 5.07 -13.23
CA ILE A 32 -0.21 6.37 -12.83
C ILE A 32 -0.22 6.51 -11.30
N ASP A 33 -1.30 6.08 -10.62
CA ASP A 33 -1.36 6.14 -9.15
C ASP A 33 -0.41 5.16 -8.50
N HIS A 34 -0.30 3.95 -9.05
CA HIS A 34 0.68 2.95 -8.63
C HIS A 34 2.09 3.53 -8.68
N ALA A 35 2.53 4.10 -9.82
CA ALA A 35 3.83 4.75 -9.92
C ALA A 35 4.01 5.87 -8.88
N ASN A 36 2.96 6.66 -8.62
CA ASN A 36 3.02 7.69 -7.58
C ASN A 36 3.16 7.09 -6.18
N ASN A 37 2.52 5.95 -5.90
CA ASN A 37 2.59 5.29 -4.60
C ASN A 37 3.98 4.69 -4.35
N GLU A 38 4.62 4.09 -5.35
CA GLU A 38 6.02 3.63 -5.25
C GLU A 38 6.99 4.76 -4.88
N LYS A 39 6.84 5.90 -5.56
CA LYS A 39 7.62 7.11 -5.26
C LYS A 39 7.34 7.65 -3.85
N LYS A 40 6.08 7.59 -3.39
CA LYS A 40 5.70 8.00 -2.03
C LYS A 40 6.25 7.05 -0.98
N ALA A 41 6.28 5.74 -1.24
CA ALA A 41 6.84 4.73 -0.34
C ALA A 41 8.36 4.94 -0.17
N ALA A 42 9.09 5.14 -1.27
CA ALA A 42 10.50 5.56 -1.21
C ALA A 42 10.69 6.86 -0.40
N GLY A 43 9.84 7.86 -0.64
CA GLY A 43 9.87 9.13 0.09
C GLY A 43 9.64 8.97 1.60
N ALA A 44 8.69 8.10 1.99
CA ALA A 44 8.43 7.79 3.40
C ALA A 44 9.64 7.09 4.05
N ALA A 45 10.29 6.16 3.35
CA ALA A 45 11.52 5.53 3.82
C ALA A 45 12.66 6.54 4.04
N PHE A 46 12.83 7.50 3.12
CA PHE A 46 13.78 8.60 3.34
C PHE A 46 13.43 9.44 4.57
N GLN A 47 12.15 9.77 4.78
CA GLN A 47 11.72 10.51 5.97
C GLN A 47 12.06 9.78 7.26
N PHE A 48 11.85 8.45 7.34
CA PHE A 48 12.26 7.66 8.50
C PHE A 48 13.77 7.77 8.74
N MET A 49 14.59 7.66 7.69
CA MET A 49 16.06 7.74 7.82
C MET A 49 16.54 9.11 8.30
N PHE A 50 15.91 10.20 7.85
CA PHE A 50 16.25 11.55 8.33
C PHE A 50 15.78 11.80 9.77
N GLN A 51 14.63 11.23 10.15
CA GLN A 51 14.04 11.47 11.47
C GLN A 51 14.68 10.64 12.59
N TYR A 52 15.14 9.42 12.29
CA TYR A 52 15.63 8.46 13.30
C TYR A 52 17.04 7.97 12.95
N ASN A 53 18.05 8.77 13.31
CA ASN A 53 19.45 8.54 12.94
C ASN A 53 20.21 7.56 13.86
N ASP A 54 19.61 7.15 14.98
CA ASP A 54 20.20 6.28 16.00
C ASP A 54 19.75 4.81 15.88
N LYS A 55 18.86 4.50 14.93
CA LYS A 55 18.20 3.20 14.79
C LYS A 55 18.75 2.41 13.60
N PHE A 56 19.91 1.78 13.77
CA PHE A 56 20.63 1.10 12.67
C PHE A 56 19.79 0.09 11.89
N ASP A 57 18.97 -0.73 12.57
CA ASP A 57 18.09 -1.68 11.89
C ASP A 57 17.05 -0.98 11.01
N LEU A 58 16.41 0.09 11.52
CA LEU A 58 15.50 0.94 10.76
C LEU A 58 16.21 1.56 9.56
N LEU A 59 17.39 2.16 9.75
CA LEU A 59 18.16 2.79 8.68
C LEU A 59 18.49 1.81 7.56
N SER A 60 18.97 0.62 7.92
CA SER A 60 19.30 -0.44 6.95
C SER A 60 18.06 -0.91 6.18
N LYS A 61 16.94 -1.13 6.87
CA LYS A 61 15.68 -1.56 6.27
C LYS A 61 15.09 -0.50 5.34
N MET A 62 15.01 0.75 5.79
CA MET A 62 14.46 1.86 5.01
C MET A 62 15.32 2.18 3.77
N SER A 63 16.66 2.09 3.87
CA SER A 63 17.55 2.26 2.72
C SER A 63 17.35 1.18 1.65
N ARG A 64 17.12 -0.07 2.07
CA ARG A 64 16.83 -1.18 1.16
C ARG A 64 15.46 -1.03 0.51
N LEU A 65 14.44 -0.71 1.31
CA LEU A 65 13.08 -0.47 0.85
C LEU A 65 13.05 0.66 -0.19
N ALA A 66 13.61 1.82 0.12
CA ALA A 66 13.62 2.97 -0.79
C ALA A 66 14.21 2.65 -2.18
N ARG A 67 15.29 1.85 -2.24
CA ARG A 67 15.87 1.44 -3.51
C ARG A 67 15.00 0.44 -4.27
N GLU A 68 14.30 -0.43 -3.56
CA GLU A 68 13.37 -1.40 -4.14
C GLU A 68 12.14 -0.69 -4.72
N GLU A 69 11.53 0.26 -4.00
CA GLU A 69 10.38 1.00 -4.53
C GLU A 69 10.74 1.93 -5.69
N LEU A 70 11.95 2.51 -5.69
CA LEU A 70 12.40 3.27 -6.86
C LEU A 70 12.58 2.37 -8.09
N ARG A 71 12.99 1.12 -7.90
CA ARG A 71 13.01 0.13 -8.98
C ARG A 71 11.60 -0.25 -9.42
N HIS A 72 10.65 -0.45 -8.50
CA HIS A 72 9.25 -0.68 -8.87
C HIS A 72 8.68 0.50 -9.66
N PHE A 73 8.91 1.73 -9.18
CA PHE A 73 8.54 2.96 -9.88
C PHE A 73 9.07 2.99 -11.33
N GLU A 74 10.35 2.71 -11.54
CA GLU A 74 10.95 2.64 -12.88
C GLU A 74 10.28 1.58 -13.77
N GLN A 75 9.92 0.42 -13.20
CA GLN A 75 9.23 -0.65 -13.91
C GLN A 75 7.81 -0.22 -14.32
N VAL A 76 7.04 0.40 -13.42
CA VAL A 76 5.69 0.93 -13.73
C VAL A 76 5.77 2.00 -14.82
N ILE A 77 6.72 2.95 -14.71
CA ILE A 77 6.92 4.00 -15.73
C ILE A 77 7.27 3.40 -17.10
N SER A 78 8.07 2.33 -17.14
CA SER A 78 8.38 1.64 -18.39
C SER A 78 7.13 1.04 -19.03
N ILE A 79 6.24 0.45 -18.23
CA ILE A 79 4.95 -0.09 -18.69
C ILE A 79 4.03 1.03 -19.20
N ILE A 80 3.87 2.12 -18.43
CA ILE A 80 3.09 3.31 -18.83
C ILE A 80 3.55 3.82 -20.20
N ARG A 81 4.87 3.97 -20.38
CA ARG A 81 5.46 4.41 -21.65
C ARG A 81 5.20 3.42 -22.78
N LYS A 82 5.39 2.11 -22.54
CA LYS A 82 5.16 1.07 -23.56
C LYS A 82 3.69 1.04 -24.01
N ARG A 83 2.77 1.30 -23.09
CA ARG A 83 1.32 1.37 -23.34
C ARG A 83 0.86 2.74 -23.85
N GLN A 84 1.78 3.68 -24.06
CA GLN A 84 1.49 5.03 -24.55
C GLN A 84 0.44 5.77 -23.70
N ILE A 85 0.39 5.48 -22.40
CA ILE A 85 -0.52 6.13 -21.47
C ILE A 85 -0.02 7.55 -21.20
N PRO A 86 -0.81 8.61 -21.48
CA PRO A 86 -0.42 9.98 -21.20
C PRO A 86 -0.22 10.20 -19.70
N MET A 87 0.92 10.76 -19.31
CA MET A 87 1.15 11.14 -17.92
C MET A 87 0.20 12.27 -17.52
N ALA A 88 -0.51 12.07 -16.42
CA ALA A 88 -1.39 13.07 -15.82
C ALA A 88 -1.03 13.27 -14.35
N ASN A 89 -1.22 14.50 -13.86
CA ASN A 89 -1.18 14.77 -12.43
C ASN A 89 -2.50 14.32 -11.82
N ILE A 90 -2.45 13.28 -11.00
CA ILE A 90 -3.60 12.81 -10.23
C ILE A 90 -3.38 13.08 -8.75
N SER A 91 -4.45 13.46 -8.05
CA SER A 91 -4.45 13.63 -6.59
C SER A 91 -4.15 12.31 -5.89
N SER A 92 -3.65 12.36 -4.65
CA SER A 92 -3.50 11.16 -3.84
C SER A 92 -4.86 10.70 -3.29
N ALA A 93 -5.04 9.38 -3.17
CA ALA A 93 -6.17 8.81 -2.43
C ALA A 93 -6.24 9.34 -0.99
N ARG A 94 -7.45 9.40 -0.43
CA ARG A 94 -7.67 9.74 0.99
C ARG A 94 -7.00 8.76 1.96
N TYR A 95 -6.78 7.52 1.53
CA TYR A 95 -6.35 6.36 2.32
C TYR A 95 -5.15 6.62 3.25
N ALA A 96 -3.94 6.78 2.69
CA ALA A 96 -2.73 6.92 3.50
C ALA A 96 -2.74 8.23 4.32
N GLY A 97 -3.44 9.27 3.85
CA GLY A 97 -3.63 10.50 4.61
C GLY A 97 -4.52 10.29 5.84
N ALA A 98 -5.59 9.52 5.71
CA ALA A 98 -6.49 9.18 6.81
C ALA A 98 -5.81 8.29 7.85
N LEU A 99 -5.10 7.24 7.44
CA LEU A 99 -4.37 6.37 8.38
C LEU A 99 -3.30 7.15 9.16
N ARG A 100 -2.59 8.08 8.51
CA ARG A 100 -1.58 8.92 9.19
C ARG A 100 -2.17 9.82 10.28
N LYS A 101 -3.47 10.15 10.24
CA LYS A 101 -4.11 10.93 11.32
C LYS A 101 -4.23 10.15 12.63
N LEU A 102 -4.12 8.82 12.59
CA LEU A 102 -4.17 7.93 13.77
C LEU A 102 -2.79 7.78 14.45
N VAL A 103 -1.73 8.32 13.83
CA VAL A 103 -0.36 8.27 14.36
C VAL A 103 -0.23 9.28 15.50
N ARG A 104 0.12 8.78 16.69
CA ARG A 104 0.40 9.61 17.87
C ARG A 104 1.58 10.54 17.60
N ASN A 105 1.53 11.77 18.11
CA ASN A 105 2.48 12.83 17.78
C ASN A 105 3.71 12.92 18.71
N HIS A 106 3.89 11.98 19.64
CA HIS A 106 4.97 11.96 20.61
C HIS A 106 5.70 10.61 20.63
N ASN A 107 6.99 10.65 20.95
CA ASN A 107 7.83 9.45 21.04
C ASN A 107 7.56 8.69 22.36
N PRO A 108 7.73 7.34 22.39
CA PRO A 108 8.16 6.50 21.27
C PRO A 108 7.04 6.13 20.28
N TYR A 109 5.78 6.38 20.64
CA TYR A 109 4.60 5.91 19.89
C TYR A 109 4.52 6.41 18.45
N ARG A 110 5.00 7.61 18.16
CA ARG A 110 5.03 8.16 16.80
C ARG A 110 5.73 7.26 15.81
N LEU A 111 6.85 6.64 16.21
CA LEU A 111 7.60 5.73 15.34
C LEU A 111 6.81 4.44 15.11
N THR A 112 6.38 3.80 16.19
CA THR A 112 5.70 2.50 16.12
C THR A 112 4.38 2.60 15.36
N ASP A 113 3.58 3.62 15.61
CA ASP A 113 2.34 3.88 14.89
C ASP A 113 2.59 4.10 13.39
N ALA A 114 3.62 4.87 13.02
CA ALA A 114 3.96 5.11 11.62
C ALA A 114 4.46 3.83 10.91
N LEU A 115 5.18 2.96 11.62
CA LEU A 115 5.59 1.66 11.10
C LEU A 115 4.39 0.72 10.91
N ILE A 116 3.40 0.74 11.82
CA ILE A 116 2.15 -0.01 11.68
C ILE A 116 1.36 0.47 10.46
N VAL A 117 1.25 1.79 10.25
CA VAL A 117 0.63 2.34 9.03
C VAL A 117 1.37 1.84 7.78
N GLY A 118 2.70 1.82 7.79
CA GLY A 118 3.51 1.24 6.71
C GLY A 118 3.12 -0.22 6.45
N ALA A 119 3.14 -1.07 7.47
CA ALA A 119 2.77 -2.48 7.37
C ALA A 119 1.39 -2.68 6.73
N ILE A 120 0.39 -1.90 7.16
CA ILE A 120 -0.98 -1.98 6.66
C ILE A 120 -1.09 -1.55 5.18
N VAL A 121 -0.35 -0.51 4.78
CA VAL A 121 -0.32 -0.06 3.38
C VAL A 121 0.29 -1.15 2.48
N GLU A 122 1.43 -1.71 2.85
CA GLU A 122 2.10 -2.79 2.08
C GLU A 122 1.23 -4.06 2.02
N ALA A 123 0.60 -4.43 3.13
CA ALA A 123 -0.32 -5.56 3.18
C ALA A 123 -1.50 -5.39 2.21
N ARG A 124 -2.12 -4.19 2.21
CA ARG A 124 -3.23 -3.89 1.29
C ARG A 124 -2.77 -3.84 -0.16
N SER A 125 -1.59 -3.28 -0.45
CA SER A 125 -1.02 -3.28 -1.80
C SER A 125 -0.85 -4.70 -2.33
N CYS A 126 -0.26 -5.57 -1.51
CA CYS A 126 -0.07 -6.97 -1.84
C CYS A 126 -1.40 -7.70 -2.13
N GLU A 127 -2.41 -7.50 -1.28
CA GLU A 127 -3.73 -8.10 -1.45
C GLU A 127 -4.44 -7.59 -2.71
N ARG A 128 -4.33 -6.29 -3.03
CA ARG A 128 -4.89 -5.70 -4.26
C ARG A 128 -4.21 -6.20 -5.52
N PHE A 129 -2.88 -6.32 -5.52
CA PHE A 129 -2.18 -6.94 -6.64
C PHE A 129 -2.66 -8.38 -6.84
N ALA A 130 -2.78 -9.16 -5.77
CA ALA A 130 -3.24 -10.55 -5.85
C ALA A 130 -4.68 -10.65 -6.37
N ALA A 131 -5.56 -9.73 -5.98
CA ALA A 131 -6.93 -9.63 -6.47
C ALA A 131 -7.00 -9.24 -7.96
N LEU A 132 -6.10 -8.40 -8.45
CA LEU A 132 -6.09 -7.95 -9.85
C LEU A 132 -5.49 -8.98 -10.82
N VAL A 133 -4.43 -9.68 -10.43
CA VAL A 133 -3.67 -10.59 -11.30
C VAL A 133 -4.53 -11.53 -12.17
N PRO A 134 -5.60 -12.18 -11.67
CA PRO A 134 -6.44 -13.07 -12.47
C PRO A 134 -7.22 -12.39 -13.62
N HIS A 135 -7.32 -11.07 -13.61
CA HIS A 135 -8.15 -10.29 -14.53
C HIS A 135 -7.35 -9.43 -15.51
N LEU A 136 -6.02 -9.42 -15.39
CA LEU A 136 -5.13 -8.59 -16.19
C LEU A 136 -4.61 -9.35 -17.43
N ASP A 137 -4.16 -8.59 -18.43
CA ASP A 137 -3.39 -9.17 -19.54
C ASP A 137 -2.07 -9.79 -19.06
N GLU A 138 -1.49 -10.68 -19.87
CA GLU A 138 -0.32 -11.49 -19.49
C GLU A 138 0.86 -10.66 -18.96
N GLU A 139 1.13 -9.50 -19.57
CA GLU A 139 2.24 -8.63 -19.17
C GLU A 139 2.00 -8.02 -17.79
N LEU A 140 0.83 -7.43 -17.56
CA LEU A 140 0.48 -6.83 -16.27
C LEU A 140 0.29 -7.88 -15.18
N ALA A 141 -0.34 -9.01 -15.49
CA ALA A 141 -0.52 -10.12 -14.56
C ALA A 141 0.85 -10.66 -14.09
N LYS A 142 1.81 -10.82 -15.00
CA LYS A 142 3.18 -11.21 -14.66
C LYS A 142 3.90 -10.15 -13.83
N PHE A 143 3.73 -8.88 -14.18
CA PHE A 143 4.34 -7.77 -13.43
C PHE A 143 3.81 -7.69 -12.00
N TYR A 144 2.49 -7.56 -11.82
CA TYR A 144 1.87 -7.48 -10.50
C TYR A 144 2.05 -8.77 -9.68
N GLY A 145 2.01 -9.94 -10.32
CA GLY A 145 2.35 -11.21 -9.67
C GLY A 145 3.80 -11.24 -9.16
N GLY A 146 4.72 -10.57 -9.85
CA GLY A 146 6.12 -10.41 -9.43
C GLY A 146 6.32 -9.50 -8.22
N LEU A 147 5.44 -8.52 -8.01
CA LEU A 147 5.50 -7.58 -6.87
C LEU A 147 5.02 -8.21 -5.57
N LEU A 148 4.14 -9.22 -5.62
CA LEU A 148 3.56 -9.83 -4.42
C LEU A 148 4.60 -10.23 -3.36
N LYS A 149 5.75 -10.76 -3.81
CA LYS A 149 6.81 -11.21 -2.90
C LYS A 149 7.58 -10.04 -2.25
N SER A 150 7.76 -8.91 -2.93
CA SER A 150 8.37 -7.72 -2.33
C SER A 150 7.43 -7.09 -1.32
N GLU A 151 6.19 -6.84 -1.71
CA GLU A 151 5.16 -6.22 -0.86
C GLU A 151 4.93 -7.01 0.44
N ALA A 152 4.81 -8.34 0.35
CA ALA A 152 4.67 -9.19 1.53
C ALA A 152 5.88 -9.10 2.47
N ARG A 153 7.08 -8.96 1.92
CA ARG A 153 8.31 -8.79 2.70
C ARG A 153 8.38 -7.40 3.33
N HIS A 154 7.94 -6.36 2.63
CA HIS A 154 7.89 -5.00 3.16
C HIS A 154 6.89 -4.89 4.32
N PHE A 155 5.70 -5.48 4.16
CA PHE A 155 4.73 -5.67 5.25
C PHE A 155 5.38 -6.31 6.49
N GLN A 156 6.04 -7.47 6.30
CA GLN A 156 6.68 -8.19 7.41
C GLN A 156 7.81 -7.38 8.05
N ASP A 157 8.61 -6.66 7.26
CA ASP A 157 9.71 -5.84 7.75
C ASP A 157 9.19 -4.64 8.56
N TYR A 158 8.14 -3.95 8.10
CA TYR A 158 7.50 -2.87 8.86
C TYR A 158 6.93 -3.37 10.19
N LEU A 159 6.20 -4.48 10.15
CA LEU A 159 5.57 -5.05 11.35
C LEU A 159 6.63 -5.50 12.36
N LYS A 160 7.70 -6.14 11.89
CA LYS A 160 8.83 -6.52 12.75
C LYS A 160 9.50 -5.30 13.40
N LEU A 161 9.73 -4.22 12.65
CA LEU A 161 10.29 -2.99 13.20
C LEU A 161 9.36 -2.37 14.24
N ALA A 162 8.03 -2.38 14.03
CA ALA A 162 7.07 -1.88 15.01
C ALA A 162 7.18 -2.62 16.34
N TYR A 163 7.22 -3.97 16.32
CA TYR A 163 7.41 -4.77 17.52
C TYR A 163 8.81 -4.64 18.14
N SER A 164 9.85 -4.36 17.36
CA SER A 164 11.21 -4.14 17.89
C SER A 164 11.34 -2.83 18.67
N TYR A 165 10.54 -1.82 18.35
CA TYR A 165 10.63 -0.48 18.98
C TYR A 165 9.48 -0.15 19.93
N GLY A 166 8.43 -0.99 19.99
CA GLY A 166 7.23 -0.78 20.79
C GLY A 166 7.01 -1.88 21.83
N ASP A 167 6.22 -1.56 22.85
CA ASP A 167 5.66 -2.58 23.73
C ASP A 167 4.65 -3.44 22.95
N LYS A 168 4.66 -4.76 23.16
CA LYS A 168 3.81 -5.68 22.40
C LYS A 168 2.33 -5.37 22.56
N ALA A 169 1.86 -5.09 23.78
CA ALA A 169 0.44 -4.85 24.04
C ALA A 169 -0.02 -3.53 23.40
N ASP A 170 0.82 -2.49 23.45
CA ASP A 170 0.55 -1.21 22.77
C ASP A 170 0.52 -1.36 21.24
N VAL A 171 1.48 -2.08 20.66
CA VAL A 171 1.53 -2.35 19.21
C VAL A 171 0.31 -3.15 18.76
N ASP A 172 -0.06 -4.21 19.49
CA ASP A 172 -1.24 -5.04 19.17
C ASP A 172 -2.53 -4.20 19.22
N ALA A 173 -2.69 -3.37 20.25
CA ALA A 173 -3.85 -2.49 20.38
C ALA A 173 -3.93 -1.45 19.25
N LYS A 174 -2.79 -0.85 18.88
CA LYS A 174 -2.72 0.13 17.81
C LYS A 174 -2.94 -0.49 16.42
N ILE A 175 -2.45 -1.72 16.20
CA ILE A 175 -2.75 -2.48 14.97
C ILE A 175 -4.27 -2.63 14.81
N GLU A 176 -4.97 -3.04 15.87
CA GLU A 176 -6.42 -3.24 15.78
C GLU A 176 -7.17 -1.93 15.49
N GLU A 177 -6.79 -0.83 16.15
CA GLU A 177 -7.34 0.50 15.88
C GLU A 177 -7.18 0.90 14.39
N ILE A 178 -5.96 0.78 13.84
CA ILE A 178 -5.69 1.20 12.47
C ILE A 178 -6.35 0.23 11.45
N ARG A 179 -6.41 -1.08 11.73
CA ARG A 179 -7.08 -2.06 10.86
C ARG A 179 -8.59 -1.79 10.73
N LEU A 180 -9.24 -1.39 11.81
CA LEU A 180 -10.67 -1.03 11.78
C LEU A 180 -10.91 0.18 10.88
N ALA A 181 -10.09 1.22 11.01
CA ALA A 181 -10.15 2.39 10.14
C ALA A 181 -9.79 2.06 8.70
N GLU A 182 -8.82 1.17 8.48
CA GLU A 182 -8.42 0.72 7.15
C GLU A 182 -9.56 0.00 6.43
N ARG A 183 -10.24 -0.93 7.11
CA ARG A 183 -11.42 -1.60 6.56
C ARG A 183 -12.48 -0.60 6.12
N GLU A 184 -12.79 0.38 6.98
CA GLU A 184 -13.76 1.42 6.65
C GLU A 184 -13.35 2.21 5.40
N LEU A 185 -12.07 2.56 5.25
CA LEU A 185 -11.56 3.26 4.07
C LEU A 185 -11.67 2.43 2.79
N ILE A 186 -11.50 1.12 2.87
CA ILE A 186 -11.57 0.19 1.73
C ILE A 186 -13.00 -0.13 1.33
N GLU A 187 -13.91 -0.32 2.29
CA GLU A 187 -15.29 -0.75 2.02
C GLU A 187 -16.24 0.42 1.75
N SER A 188 -15.94 1.61 2.29
CA SER A 188 -16.83 2.77 2.10
C SER A 188 -16.74 3.36 0.68
N PRO A 189 -17.80 4.03 0.21
CA PRO A 189 -17.79 4.73 -1.07
C PRO A 189 -16.67 5.78 -1.17
N ASP A 190 -16.12 5.92 -2.36
CA ASP A 190 -15.05 6.87 -2.70
C ASP A 190 -15.38 7.56 -4.03
N GLU A 191 -15.20 8.87 -4.10
CA GLU A 191 -15.53 9.66 -5.31
C GLU A 191 -14.48 9.48 -6.40
N GLU A 192 -13.24 9.13 -6.02
CA GLU A 192 -12.14 8.96 -6.95
C GLU A 192 -11.66 7.51 -6.97
N PHE A 193 -11.38 6.99 -8.17
CA PHE A 193 -10.67 5.72 -8.30
C PHE A 193 -9.15 5.92 -8.15
N ARG A 194 -8.53 5.21 -7.20
CA ARG A 194 -7.08 5.16 -6.96
C ARG A 194 -6.67 3.76 -6.54
N PHE A 195 -5.37 3.48 -6.52
CA PHE A 195 -4.84 2.17 -6.15
C PHE A 195 -5.26 1.76 -4.73
N HIS A 196 -5.37 2.71 -3.79
CA HIS A 196 -5.89 2.48 -2.43
C HIS A 196 -7.25 3.16 -2.15
N SER A 197 -8.04 3.52 -3.17
CA SER A 197 -9.38 4.11 -2.92
C SER A 197 -10.35 3.11 -2.31
N GLY A 198 -11.42 3.61 -1.68
CA GLY A 198 -12.60 2.81 -1.36
C GLY A 198 -13.39 2.40 -2.60
N VAL A 199 -14.65 2.03 -2.42
CA VAL A 199 -15.55 1.59 -3.52
C VAL A 199 -15.96 2.78 -4.39
N PRO A 200 -15.59 2.85 -5.69
CA PRO A 200 -15.89 4.02 -6.50
C PRO A 200 -17.40 4.28 -6.66
N ALA A 201 -17.83 5.49 -6.27
CA ALA A 201 -19.20 5.97 -6.37
C ALA A 201 -19.55 6.23 -7.85
N GLY A 202 -20.06 5.22 -8.53
CA GLY A 202 -20.36 5.31 -9.96
C GLY A 202 -20.45 3.96 -10.69
N VAL A 203 -20.14 2.85 -10.00
CA VAL A 203 -20.40 1.51 -10.55
C VAL A 203 -21.84 1.12 -10.21
N SER A 204 -22.80 1.68 -10.96
CA SER A 204 -24.05 0.95 -11.15
C SER A 204 -23.66 -0.40 -11.75
N ALA A 205 -23.94 -1.50 -11.04
CA ALA A 205 -23.88 -2.82 -11.63
C ALA A 205 -24.80 -2.78 -12.86
N ALA A 206 -24.23 -2.87 -14.05
CA ALA A 206 -25.02 -3.13 -15.24
C ALA A 206 -25.74 -4.46 -14.98
N ALA A 207 -27.07 -4.36 -14.85
CA ALA A 207 -27.99 -5.47 -14.73
C ALA A 207 -27.97 -6.34 -15.99
#